data_AF-A0A1A8VEN7-F1
#
_entry.id   AF-A0A1A8VEN7-F1
#
_cell.length_a   1.000
_cell.length_b   1.000
_cell.length_c   1.000
_cell.angle_alpha   90.00
_cell.angle_beta   90.00
_cell.angle_gamma   90.00
#
_symmetry.space_group_name_H-M   'P 1'
#
loop_
_entity.id
_entity.type
_entity.pdbx_description
1 polymer ?
#
loop_
_entity_poly.entity_id
_entity_poly.type
_entity_poly.pdbx_seq_one_letter_code
_entity_poly.pdbx_strand_id
1 'polypeptide(L)'
;MGEDWIFLILLGLTMALAIGSGIPELKTILRGVVLKEYLTLKAFLAKVIGLTAALGSGMPVGKEGPFVHIASICAAVLSRFMSIFSGVYEGVLSVWNKDAVTITALFKTNFRMEFPFDLQELPAFAIIGISCGFLGAFFVYLNRQVVLFMRRPTALTRFLTKHRLIYPGAVTLIIATFTFPPGFGQFMAGELMPRECINSLFDNFTWTKISGSPAPAGLGRSSAWLHPHVSVFVILLLFFVMKFWMSAVSTTMPIPSGAFMPVFILGAAFGRLVGEIMATLFPNGILFDGIVYRILPGGYAVIGAAAMTGAVTHTVSTAVICFELTGQISHILPMMVAVILANMVAQGLQPSLYDSIIQVKKLPYLPELALGHISKYNIFVEDIMVRKVKFLSSQSTYRELNHLLETTTLKTIPLVDSKECMILLGSIERTELQAVLDWWLSPERRVFERGQCSPDQGSKVSWESFAFVDEEEDDVPDKTVTPTQEECNGPVPSPAPREPATNHTGSDKRKLPSVRTTLQRLFSSSSSTGQTETQEATTPPLADTMSPEEIKTWEEAELDKPVDMEQIRIDPSPFQLVERTSLHKTHTLFSLLGLSHAYVTSIGKLVGVVALKE
;
A
#
# COMPACT_ATOMS: atom_id res chain seq x y z
N MET A 1 -8.96 33.97 -13.05
CA MET A 1 -7.84 33.74 -13.98
C MET A 1 -6.45 34.01 -13.38
N GLY A 2 -6.32 34.17 -12.05
CA GLY A 2 -5.02 34.33 -11.37
C GLY A 2 -4.75 33.28 -10.27
N GLU A 3 -5.79 32.67 -9.72
CA GLU A 3 -5.71 31.78 -8.55
C GLU A 3 -5.53 30.30 -8.95
N ASP A 4 -5.98 29.94 -10.15
CA ASP A 4 -5.88 28.60 -10.74
C ASP A 4 -4.43 28.10 -10.80
N TRP A 5 -3.49 29.01 -11.10
CA TRP A 5 -2.06 28.76 -11.10
C TRP A 5 -1.48 28.49 -9.71
N ILE A 6 -2.01 29.15 -8.67
CA ILE A 6 -1.59 28.90 -7.28
C ILE A 6 -2.02 27.49 -6.86
N PHE A 7 -3.22 27.06 -7.23
CA PHE A 7 -3.69 25.69 -6.97
C PHE A 7 -2.80 24.65 -7.67
N LEU A 8 -2.46 24.86 -8.96
CA LEU A 8 -1.54 23.99 -9.71
C LEU A 8 -0.11 23.97 -9.15
N ILE A 9 0.40 25.09 -8.64
CA ILE A 9 1.74 25.17 -8.01
C ILE A 9 1.74 24.48 -6.64
N LEU A 10 0.69 24.64 -5.85
CA LEU A 10 0.51 23.95 -4.56
C LEU A 10 0.35 22.42 -4.76
N LEU A 11 -0.34 22.02 -5.83
CA LEU A 11 -0.37 20.63 -6.30
C LEU A 11 1.06 20.17 -6.69
N GLY A 12 1.84 21.01 -7.37
CA GLY A 12 3.22 20.73 -7.78
C GLY A 12 4.20 20.43 -6.63
N LEU A 13 4.04 21.07 -5.46
CA LEU A 13 4.82 20.73 -4.25
C LEU A 13 4.30 19.44 -3.58
N THR A 14 2.98 19.30 -3.41
CA THR A 14 2.39 18.09 -2.80
C THR A 14 2.55 16.83 -3.67
N MET A 15 2.76 17.00 -4.98
CA MET A 15 2.97 15.95 -5.97
C MET A 15 4.23 15.09 -5.77
N ALA A 16 5.11 15.34 -4.80
CA ALA A 16 6.33 14.55 -4.61
C ALA A 16 6.04 13.08 -4.20
N LEU A 17 5.11 12.88 -3.26
CA LEU A 17 4.69 11.55 -2.76
C LEU A 17 3.73 10.84 -3.74
N ALA A 18 3.03 11.58 -4.59
CA ALA A 18 2.04 11.04 -5.54
C ALA A 18 2.64 10.42 -6.83
N ILE A 19 3.97 10.44 -7.01
CA ILE A 19 4.64 10.02 -8.26
C ILE A 19 4.47 8.52 -8.54
N GLY A 20 4.08 8.19 -9.77
CA GLY A 20 4.09 6.84 -10.32
C GLY A 20 3.07 5.90 -9.68
N SER A 21 3.26 4.60 -9.95
CA SER A 21 2.33 3.53 -9.57
C SER A 21 2.01 3.52 -8.07
N GLY A 22 3.02 3.44 -7.21
CA GLY A 22 2.84 3.22 -5.76
C GLY A 22 2.70 1.76 -5.34
N ILE A 23 2.59 0.81 -6.28
CA ILE A 23 2.78 -0.63 -5.99
C ILE A 23 4.19 -0.93 -5.41
N PRO A 24 5.32 -0.36 -5.91
CA PRO A 24 6.64 -0.55 -5.32
C PRO A 24 6.71 -0.11 -3.84
N GLU A 25 6.13 1.05 -3.55
CA GLU A 25 6.01 1.59 -2.20
C GLU A 25 5.08 0.77 -1.30
N LEU A 26 3.92 0.33 -1.80
CA LEU A 26 2.99 -0.51 -1.03
C LEU A 26 3.60 -1.89 -0.74
N LYS A 27 4.32 -2.50 -1.69
CA LYS A 27 5.10 -3.75 -1.47
C LYS A 27 6.20 -3.56 -0.42
N THR A 28 6.71 -2.35 -0.26
CA THR A 28 7.69 -1.98 0.79
C THR A 28 7.01 -1.85 2.16
N ILE A 29 5.86 -1.17 2.22
CA ILE A 29 5.06 -1.00 3.44
C ILE A 29 4.54 -2.34 3.97
N LEU A 30 4.04 -3.22 3.09
CA LEU A 30 3.53 -4.56 3.45
C LEU A 30 4.64 -5.53 3.93
N ARG A 31 5.93 -5.16 3.83
CA ARG A 31 7.03 -5.86 4.49
C ARG A 31 7.51 -5.17 5.77
N GLY A 32 6.66 -4.37 6.41
CA GLY A 32 6.92 -3.73 7.70
C GLY A 32 7.63 -2.38 7.63
N VAL A 33 8.09 -1.92 6.47
CA VAL A 33 8.85 -0.66 6.35
C VAL A 33 7.92 0.54 6.17
N VAL A 34 7.63 1.22 7.29
CA VAL A 34 6.70 2.36 7.35
C VAL A 34 7.25 3.60 6.62
N LEU A 35 6.81 3.80 5.38
CA LEU A 35 7.05 5.03 4.63
C LEU A 35 6.17 6.17 5.18
N LYS A 36 6.78 7.10 5.91
CA LYS A 36 6.11 8.30 6.45
C LYS A 36 5.46 9.12 5.32
N GLU A 37 4.34 9.76 5.63
CA GLU A 37 3.53 10.64 4.75
C GLU A 37 2.89 9.98 3.50
N TYR A 38 3.21 8.72 3.17
CA TYR A 38 2.70 8.05 1.97
C TYR A 38 1.18 7.81 2.03
N LEU A 39 0.69 7.26 3.14
CA LEU A 39 -0.73 6.98 3.39
C LEU A 39 -1.46 8.20 3.98
N THR A 40 -1.59 9.28 3.20
CA THR A 40 -2.24 10.53 3.63
C THR A 40 -3.35 11.02 2.70
N LEU A 41 -4.35 11.70 3.26
CA LEU A 41 -5.44 12.33 2.48
C LEU A 41 -4.94 13.38 1.47
N LYS A 42 -3.79 14.02 1.75
CA LYS A 42 -3.11 14.91 0.78
C LYS A 42 -2.61 14.13 -0.44
N ALA A 43 -2.00 12.96 -0.23
CA ALA A 43 -1.58 12.08 -1.31
C ALA A 43 -2.78 11.50 -2.09
N PHE A 44 -3.90 11.18 -1.42
CA PHE A 44 -5.15 10.76 -2.07
C PHE A 44 -5.63 11.80 -3.08
N LEU A 45 -5.88 13.04 -2.64
CA LEU A 45 -6.45 14.08 -3.51
C LEU A 45 -5.52 14.42 -4.69
N ALA A 46 -4.21 14.55 -4.43
CA ALA A 46 -3.22 14.80 -5.48
C ALA A 46 -3.13 13.64 -6.49
N LYS A 47 -3.25 12.38 -6.04
CA LYS A 47 -3.17 11.21 -6.92
C LYS A 47 -4.45 11.00 -7.73
N VAL A 48 -5.63 11.29 -7.17
CA VAL A 48 -6.92 11.27 -7.90
C VAL A 48 -6.91 12.31 -9.03
N ILE A 49 -6.63 13.59 -8.71
CA ILE A 49 -6.62 14.68 -9.71
C ILE A 49 -5.58 14.39 -10.81
N GLY A 50 -4.35 14.04 -10.41
CA GLY A 50 -3.27 13.74 -11.36
C GLY A 50 -3.55 12.52 -12.24
N LEU A 51 -4.22 11.48 -11.70
CA LEU A 51 -4.60 10.30 -12.47
C LEU A 51 -5.70 10.61 -13.49
N THR A 52 -6.74 11.34 -13.10
CA THR A 52 -7.82 11.75 -14.01
C THR A 52 -7.28 12.58 -15.18
N ALA A 53 -6.38 13.53 -14.91
CA ALA A 53 -5.70 14.30 -15.95
C ALA A 53 -4.81 13.41 -16.85
N ALA A 54 -4.06 12.47 -16.27
CA ALA A 54 -3.21 11.56 -17.03
C ALA A 54 -4.02 10.62 -17.95
N LEU A 55 -5.16 10.10 -17.49
CA LEU A 55 -6.05 9.26 -18.30
C LEU A 55 -6.77 10.06 -19.39
N GLY A 56 -7.25 11.27 -19.07
CA GLY A 56 -7.90 12.17 -20.03
C GLY A 56 -6.97 12.66 -21.16
N SER A 57 -5.65 12.60 -20.96
CA SER A 57 -4.65 13.00 -21.95
C SER A 57 -4.48 12.02 -23.12
N GLY A 58 -5.07 10.82 -23.08
CA GLY A 58 -4.88 9.78 -24.09
C GLY A 58 -3.48 9.14 -24.14
N MET A 59 -2.56 9.55 -23.26
CA MET A 59 -1.21 8.99 -23.18
C MET A 59 -1.22 7.49 -22.86
N PRO A 60 -0.19 6.72 -23.27
CA PRO A 60 -0.05 5.32 -22.93
C PRO A 60 0.32 5.17 -21.45
N VAL A 61 -0.67 5.26 -20.55
CA VAL A 61 -0.57 5.08 -19.10
C VAL A 61 -1.77 4.27 -18.58
N GLY A 62 -1.56 3.42 -17.58
CA GLY A 62 -2.60 2.61 -16.96
C GLY A 62 -3.04 3.14 -15.60
N LYS A 63 -4.32 2.91 -15.23
CA LYS A 63 -4.89 3.35 -13.95
C LYS A 63 -4.58 2.44 -12.76
N GLU A 64 -4.36 1.15 -12.99
CA GLU A 64 -4.44 0.13 -11.93
C GLU A 64 -3.45 0.38 -10.77
N GLY A 65 -2.18 0.69 -11.08
CA GLY A 65 -1.15 0.96 -10.07
C GLY A 65 -1.50 2.12 -9.14
N PRO A 66 -1.72 3.33 -9.67
CA PRO A 66 -2.23 4.46 -8.89
C PRO A 66 -3.53 4.17 -8.14
N PHE A 67 -4.45 3.40 -8.72
CA PHE A 67 -5.73 3.04 -8.10
C PHE A 67 -5.58 2.11 -6.89
N VAL A 68 -4.69 1.10 -6.94
CA VAL A 68 -4.35 0.26 -5.78
C VAL A 68 -3.78 1.11 -4.63
N HIS A 69 -2.96 2.11 -4.93
CA HIS A 69 -2.49 3.03 -3.89
C HIS A 69 -3.63 3.88 -3.30
N ILE A 70 -4.52 4.42 -4.13
CA ILE A 70 -5.70 5.17 -3.68
C ILE A 70 -6.58 4.30 -2.76
N ALA A 71 -6.85 3.05 -3.14
CA ALA A 71 -7.59 2.09 -2.32
C ALA A 71 -6.88 1.81 -0.97
N SER A 72 -5.55 1.68 -0.95
CA SER A 72 -4.80 1.50 0.31
C SER A 72 -4.86 2.71 1.24
N ILE A 73 -4.97 3.94 0.72
CA ILE A 73 -5.22 5.13 1.53
C ILE A 73 -6.65 5.11 2.08
N CYS A 74 -7.64 4.76 1.26
CA CYS A 74 -9.04 4.63 1.73
C CYS A 74 -9.16 3.59 2.85
N ALA A 75 -8.55 2.43 2.71
CA ALA A 75 -8.52 1.39 3.75
C ALA A 75 -7.84 1.87 5.04
N ALA A 76 -6.68 2.55 4.93
CA ALA A 76 -5.96 3.07 6.10
C ALA A 76 -6.71 4.22 6.81
N VAL A 77 -7.46 5.05 6.08
CA VAL A 77 -8.32 6.10 6.66
C VAL A 77 -9.57 5.49 7.29
N LEU A 78 -10.22 4.52 6.63
CA LEU A 78 -11.40 3.83 7.15
C LEU A 78 -11.08 3.02 8.41
N SER A 79 -9.96 2.29 8.44
CA SER A 79 -9.49 1.55 9.62
C SER A 79 -9.26 2.48 10.82
N ARG A 80 -8.65 3.65 10.62
CA ARG A 80 -8.50 4.67 11.67
C ARG A 80 -9.83 5.26 12.12
N PHE A 81 -10.80 5.38 11.22
CA PHE A 81 -12.15 5.81 11.56
C PHE A 81 -12.85 4.75 12.41
N MET A 82 -12.89 3.49 11.98
CA MET A 82 -13.51 2.39 12.74
C MET A 82 -12.89 2.23 14.14
N SER A 83 -11.57 2.37 14.27
CA SER A 83 -10.87 2.32 15.56
C SER A 83 -11.29 3.43 16.54
N ILE A 84 -11.74 4.60 16.05
CA ILE A 84 -12.31 5.68 16.89
C ILE A 84 -13.75 5.36 17.33
N PHE A 85 -14.44 4.49 16.60
CA PHE A 85 -15.83 4.07 16.85
C PHE A 85 -15.92 2.59 17.30
N SER A 86 -14.85 2.02 17.88
CA SER A 86 -14.74 0.57 18.10
C SER A 86 -15.95 -0.01 18.87
N GLY A 87 -16.31 0.60 20.01
CA GLY A 87 -17.48 0.25 20.83
C GLY A 87 -18.86 0.58 20.22
N VAL A 88 -18.95 0.79 18.91
CA VAL A 88 -20.21 1.00 18.16
C VAL A 88 -20.31 0.04 16.95
N TYR A 89 -19.20 -0.49 16.43
CA TYR A 89 -19.19 -1.20 15.15
C TYR A 89 -19.51 -2.71 15.23
N GLU A 90 -19.35 -3.34 16.39
CA GLU A 90 -19.55 -4.78 16.58
C GLU A 90 -21.01 -5.21 16.32
N GLY A 91 -21.98 -4.37 16.74
CA GLY A 91 -23.40 -4.58 16.46
C GLY A 91 -23.82 -4.38 14.99
N VAL A 92 -22.95 -3.80 14.14
CA VAL A 92 -23.29 -3.46 12.75
C VAL A 92 -22.62 -4.41 11.75
N LEU A 93 -21.38 -4.83 12.01
CA LEU A 93 -20.61 -5.62 11.04
C LEU A 93 -21.15 -7.06 10.86
N SER A 94 -21.72 -7.64 11.92
CA SER A 94 -22.36 -8.96 11.89
C SER A 94 -23.61 -9.02 10.98
N VAL A 95 -24.28 -7.88 10.78
CA VAL A 95 -25.47 -7.74 9.93
C VAL A 95 -25.10 -7.59 8.45
N TRP A 96 -23.96 -6.97 8.14
CA TRP A 96 -23.58 -6.60 6.77
C TRP A 96 -22.67 -7.61 6.05
N ASN A 97 -22.21 -8.67 6.72
CA ASN A 97 -21.43 -9.74 6.09
C ASN A 97 -22.31 -10.89 5.54
N LYS A 98 -23.34 -10.53 4.77
CA LYS A 98 -24.14 -11.48 3.96
C LYS A 98 -24.41 -10.89 2.57
N ASP A 99 -23.87 -11.57 1.57
CA ASP A 99 -24.28 -11.56 0.16
C ASP A 99 -24.36 -10.21 -0.59
N ALA A 100 -23.24 -9.77 -1.18
CA ALA A 100 -23.16 -9.55 -2.64
C ALA A 100 -21.83 -8.91 -3.11
N VAL A 101 -21.09 -9.61 -3.99
CA VAL A 101 -20.20 -8.98 -4.99
C VAL A 101 -20.37 -9.71 -6.34
N THR A 102 -21.45 -9.39 -7.04
CA THR A 102 -21.72 -9.96 -8.37
C THR A 102 -20.81 -9.31 -9.42
N ILE A 103 -19.62 -9.87 -9.62
CA ILE A 103 -18.64 -9.38 -10.59
C ILE A 103 -19.22 -9.47 -12.00
N THR A 104 -19.44 -8.31 -12.63
CA THR A 104 -19.91 -8.20 -14.01
C THR A 104 -18.71 -7.94 -14.94
N ALA A 105 -18.45 -8.88 -15.84
CA ALA A 105 -17.30 -8.83 -16.76
C ALA A 105 -17.34 -7.57 -17.66
N LEU A 106 -16.24 -6.82 -17.68
CA LEU A 106 -16.19 -5.47 -18.25
C LEU A 106 -16.14 -5.44 -19.80
N PHE A 107 -15.74 -6.54 -20.44
CA PHE A 107 -15.64 -6.68 -21.90
C PHE A 107 -16.09 -8.06 -22.39
N LYS A 108 -17.41 -8.34 -22.38
CA LYS A 108 -17.96 -9.56 -22.98
C LYS A 108 -17.50 -9.74 -24.42
N THR A 109 -16.55 -10.65 -24.65
CA THR A 109 -16.28 -11.20 -25.99
C THR A 109 -17.33 -12.27 -26.33
N ASN A 110 -17.45 -12.61 -27.62
CA ASN A 110 -18.40 -13.62 -28.08
C ASN A 110 -17.77 -14.55 -29.13
N PHE A 111 -16.74 -15.29 -28.72
CA PHE A 111 -16.22 -16.46 -29.41
C PHE A 111 -17.31 -17.55 -29.46
N ARG A 112 -17.49 -18.22 -30.62
CA ARG A 112 -18.44 -19.33 -30.75
C ARG A 112 -17.97 -20.54 -29.93
N MET A 113 -18.88 -21.21 -29.24
CA MET A 113 -18.58 -22.36 -28.37
C MET A 113 -18.81 -23.70 -29.08
N GLU A 114 -18.00 -23.96 -30.11
CA GLU A 114 -17.81 -25.31 -30.68
C GLU A 114 -16.29 -25.54 -30.75
N PHE A 115 -15.76 -26.29 -29.78
CA PHE A 115 -14.34 -26.62 -29.54
C PHE A 115 -13.32 -25.44 -29.63
N PRO A 116 -12.85 -24.89 -28.49
CA PRO A 116 -12.23 -23.56 -28.49
C PRO A 116 -10.73 -23.48 -28.84
N PHE A 117 -9.98 -24.59 -28.86
CA PHE A 117 -8.60 -24.64 -29.32
C PHE A 117 -8.22 -26.09 -29.66
N ASP A 118 -7.47 -26.28 -30.74
CA ASP A 118 -6.92 -27.58 -31.09
C ASP A 118 -5.60 -27.84 -30.34
N LEU A 119 -5.30 -29.12 -30.07
CA LEU A 119 -3.97 -29.53 -29.58
C LEU A 119 -2.83 -29.07 -30.51
N GLN A 120 -3.14 -28.87 -31.79
CA GLN A 120 -2.22 -28.38 -32.82
C GLN A 120 -1.92 -26.87 -32.75
N GLU A 121 -2.74 -26.06 -32.05
CA GLU A 121 -2.45 -24.64 -31.80
C GLU A 121 -1.53 -24.44 -30.57
N LEU A 122 -1.44 -25.40 -29.64
CA LEU A 122 -0.62 -25.31 -28.43
C LEU A 122 0.87 -24.94 -28.69
N PRO A 123 1.56 -25.46 -29.73
CA PRO A 123 2.91 -25.02 -30.07
C PRO A 123 2.99 -23.53 -30.42
N ALA A 124 1.99 -22.98 -31.11
CA ALA A 124 1.95 -21.55 -31.43
C ALA A 124 1.73 -20.70 -30.17
N PHE A 125 0.84 -21.12 -29.26
CA PHE A 125 0.66 -20.45 -27.97
C PHE A 125 1.90 -20.53 -27.06
N ALA A 126 2.64 -21.65 -27.10
CA ALA A 126 3.92 -21.79 -26.40
C ALA A 126 5.01 -20.87 -26.97
N ILE A 127 5.10 -20.75 -28.31
CA ILE A 127 6.00 -19.80 -28.98
C ILE A 127 5.65 -18.36 -28.59
N ILE A 128 4.36 -17.99 -28.58
CA ILE A 128 3.90 -16.68 -28.09
C ILE A 128 4.34 -16.45 -26.65
N GLY A 129 4.13 -17.42 -25.74
CA GLY A 129 4.56 -17.32 -24.35
C GLY A 129 6.07 -17.05 -24.22
N ILE A 130 6.90 -17.85 -24.88
CA ILE A 130 8.36 -17.70 -24.86
C ILE A 130 8.79 -16.34 -25.45
N SER A 131 8.24 -15.93 -26.59
CA SER A 131 8.52 -14.63 -27.22
C SER A 131 8.10 -13.45 -26.33
N CYS A 132 6.91 -13.52 -25.73
CA CYS A 132 6.42 -12.53 -24.77
C CYS A 132 7.30 -12.46 -23.52
N GLY A 133 7.89 -13.57 -23.08
CA GLY A 133 8.88 -13.62 -22.00
C GLY A 133 10.14 -12.79 -22.33
N PHE A 134 10.75 -13.02 -23.49
CA PHE A 134 11.90 -12.24 -23.96
C PHE A 134 11.56 -10.75 -24.16
N LEU A 135 10.41 -10.44 -24.78
CA LEU A 135 9.95 -9.07 -25.00
C LEU A 135 9.62 -8.35 -23.68
N GLY A 136 9.06 -9.05 -22.69
CA GLY A 136 8.79 -8.53 -21.36
C GLY A 136 10.08 -8.24 -20.58
N ALA A 137 11.04 -9.17 -20.59
CA ALA A 137 12.37 -8.93 -20.01
C ALA A 137 13.09 -7.75 -20.66
N PHE A 138 13.03 -7.63 -21.99
CA PHE A 138 13.58 -6.47 -22.71
C PHE A 138 12.86 -5.16 -22.36
N PHE A 139 11.54 -5.18 -22.17
CA PHE A 139 10.78 -4.00 -21.72
C PHE A 139 11.21 -3.54 -20.32
N VAL A 140 11.35 -4.46 -19.36
CA VAL A 140 11.82 -4.10 -18.00
C VAL A 140 13.26 -3.60 -18.03
N TYR A 141 14.13 -4.20 -18.84
CA TYR A 141 15.49 -3.72 -19.07
C TYR A 141 15.50 -2.28 -19.63
N LEU A 142 14.74 -2.01 -20.70
CA LEU A 142 14.64 -0.69 -21.31
C LEU A 142 14.09 0.35 -20.33
N ASN A 143 13.01 0.03 -19.61
CA ASN A 143 12.42 0.91 -18.61
C ASN A 143 13.44 1.28 -17.52
N ARG A 144 14.18 0.29 -17.00
CA ARG A 144 15.27 0.52 -16.04
C ARG A 144 16.34 1.45 -16.61
N GLN A 145 16.77 1.25 -17.86
CA GLN A 145 17.77 2.10 -18.49
C GLN A 145 17.28 3.54 -18.70
N VAL A 146 16.01 3.77 -19.05
CA VAL A 146 15.44 5.13 -19.16
C VAL A 146 15.44 5.84 -17.81
N VAL A 147 15.02 5.19 -16.72
CA VAL A 147 15.07 5.79 -15.37
C VAL A 147 16.51 6.06 -14.91
N LEU A 148 17.45 5.14 -15.19
CA LEU A 148 18.87 5.33 -14.88
C LEU A 148 19.48 6.48 -15.69
N PHE A 149 19.12 6.61 -16.98
CA PHE A 149 19.57 7.71 -17.84
C PHE A 149 19.05 9.06 -17.36
N MET A 150 17.76 9.17 -17.00
CA MET A 150 17.18 10.38 -16.40
C MET A 150 17.83 10.77 -15.07
N ARG A 151 18.44 9.81 -14.36
CA ARG A 151 19.20 10.05 -13.10
C ARG A 151 20.68 10.37 -13.31
N ARG A 152 21.25 10.26 -14.52
CA ARG A 152 22.66 10.66 -14.77
C ARG A 152 22.78 12.20 -14.69
N PRO A 153 23.82 12.78 -14.08
CA PRO A 153 23.92 14.22 -13.80
C PRO A 153 24.38 15.07 -15.01
N THR A 154 23.78 14.86 -16.19
CA THR A 154 24.02 15.67 -17.40
C THR A 154 23.53 17.12 -17.22
N ALA A 155 23.87 18.01 -18.17
CA ALA A 155 23.32 19.37 -18.21
C ALA A 155 21.80 19.36 -18.50
N LEU A 156 21.36 18.51 -19.44
CA LEU A 156 19.94 18.37 -19.80
C LEU A 156 19.10 17.88 -18.63
N THR A 157 19.51 16.80 -17.96
CA THR A 157 18.79 16.29 -16.79
C THR A 157 18.79 17.29 -15.64
N ARG A 158 19.89 18.03 -15.39
CA ARG A 158 19.88 19.14 -14.41
C ARG A 158 18.84 20.21 -14.75
N PHE A 159 18.74 20.64 -16.01
CA PHE A 159 17.71 21.58 -16.47
C PHE A 159 16.29 21.03 -16.27
N LEU A 160 16.04 19.77 -16.67
CA LEU A 160 14.76 19.09 -16.51
C LEU A 160 14.37 18.88 -15.03
N THR A 161 15.33 18.63 -14.13
CA THR A 161 15.07 18.57 -12.68
C THR A 161 14.78 19.93 -12.06
N LYS A 162 15.40 21.01 -12.57
CA LYS A 162 15.12 22.38 -12.13
C LYS A 162 13.68 22.80 -12.48
N HIS A 163 13.17 22.35 -13.63
CA HIS A 163 11.83 22.66 -14.12
C HIS A 163 10.99 21.39 -14.29
N ARG A 164 10.58 20.78 -13.16
CA ARG A 164 9.87 19.48 -13.07
C ARG A 164 8.72 19.28 -14.07
N LEU A 165 8.02 20.33 -14.49
CA LEU A 165 6.90 20.27 -15.44
C LEU A 165 7.33 20.20 -16.92
N ILE A 166 8.55 20.64 -17.27
CA ILE A 166 9.04 20.65 -18.65
C ILE A 166 9.27 19.22 -19.15
N TYR A 167 9.79 18.30 -18.32
CA TYR A 167 10.02 16.92 -18.74
C TYR A 167 8.73 16.18 -19.14
N PRO A 168 7.66 16.17 -18.32
CA PRO A 168 6.35 15.69 -18.76
C PRO A 168 5.86 16.36 -20.05
N GLY A 169 5.83 17.70 -20.11
CA GLY A 169 5.31 18.43 -21.26
C GLY A 169 6.03 18.11 -22.58
N ALA A 170 7.36 18.01 -22.54
CA ALA A 170 8.17 17.64 -23.71
C ALA A 170 7.91 16.19 -24.16
N VAL A 171 7.82 15.24 -23.24
CA VAL A 171 7.50 13.84 -23.57
C VAL A 171 6.09 13.71 -24.15
N THR A 172 5.09 14.38 -23.55
CA THR A 172 3.72 14.41 -24.04
C THR A 172 3.65 15.02 -25.45
N LEU A 173 4.36 16.13 -25.69
CA LEU A 173 4.43 16.77 -27.01
C LEU A 173 5.00 15.82 -28.08
N ILE A 174 6.13 15.16 -27.79
CA ILE A 174 6.77 14.20 -28.72
C ILE A 174 5.82 13.03 -29.02
N ILE A 175 5.19 12.45 -28.01
CA ILE A 175 4.24 11.34 -28.19
C ILE A 175 3.01 11.80 -29.01
N ALA A 176 2.50 13.02 -28.76
CA ALA A 176 1.40 13.59 -29.53
C ALA A 176 1.77 13.81 -31.00
N THR A 177 2.97 14.34 -31.31
CA THR A 177 3.45 14.52 -32.69
C THR A 177 3.49 13.21 -33.48
N PHE A 178 3.95 12.11 -32.88
CA PHE A 178 3.94 10.79 -33.53
C PHE A 178 2.56 10.12 -33.56
N THR A 179 1.67 10.43 -32.61
CA THR A 179 0.32 9.84 -32.54
C THR A 179 -0.70 10.57 -33.42
N PHE A 180 -0.38 11.80 -33.86
CA PHE A 180 -1.26 12.66 -34.65
C PHE A 180 -1.89 11.92 -35.86
N PRO A 181 -3.22 11.69 -35.90
CA PRO A 181 -3.84 10.75 -36.83
C PRO A 181 -3.58 11.00 -38.32
N PRO A 182 -3.73 12.21 -38.89
CA PRO A 182 -3.46 12.44 -40.32
C PRO A 182 -1.97 12.59 -40.65
N GLY A 183 -1.10 12.54 -39.64
CA GLY A 183 0.36 12.50 -39.79
C GLY A 183 0.87 11.06 -39.79
N PHE A 184 1.78 10.74 -38.87
CA PHE A 184 2.29 9.38 -38.70
C PHE A 184 1.25 8.42 -38.07
N GLY A 185 0.24 8.95 -37.38
CA GLY A 185 -0.80 8.17 -36.70
C GLY A 185 -1.60 7.24 -37.61
N GLN A 186 -1.72 7.54 -38.91
CA GLN A 186 -2.41 6.70 -39.90
C GLN A 186 -1.84 5.28 -40.01
N PHE A 187 -0.54 5.10 -39.72
CA PHE A 187 0.12 3.78 -39.72
C PHE A 187 0.11 3.10 -38.34
N MET A 188 -0.42 3.77 -37.32
CA MET A 188 -0.43 3.32 -35.91
C MET A 188 -1.88 3.32 -35.34
N ALA A 189 -2.92 3.37 -36.18
CA ALA A 189 -4.32 3.53 -35.73
C ALA A 189 -4.48 4.65 -34.68
N GLY A 190 -3.76 5.78 -34.86
CA GLY A 190 -3.47 6.78 -33.82
C GLY A 190 -4.68 7.53 -33.24
N GLU A 191 -5.84 7.41 -33.87
CA GLU A 191 -7.13 7.88 -33.35
C GLU A 191 -7.61 7.08 -32.13
N LEU A 192 -7.27 5.78 -32.04
CA LEU A 192 -7.84 4.87 -31.06
C LEU A 192 -7.32 5.15 -29.64
N MET A 193 -8.25 5.51 -28.75
CA MET A 193 -7.97 5.59 -27.31
C MET A 193 -7.62 4.20 -26.75
N PRO A 194 -6.82 4.10 -25.67
CA PRO A 194 -6.33 2.80 -25.15
C PRO A 194 -7.41 1.73 -24.92
N ARG A 195 -8.62 2.10 -24.49
CA ARG A 195 -9.75 1.17 -24.32
C ARG A 195 -10.32 0.68 -25.66
N GLU A 196 -10.46 1.56 -26.63
CA GLU A 196 -10.97 1.22 -27.97
C GLU A 196 -9.95 0.39 -28.75
N CYS A 197 -8.66 0.69 -28.56
CA CYS A 197 -7.55 -0.09 -29.10
C CYS A 197 -7.62 -1.56 -28.66
N ILE A 198 -7.80 -1.84 -27.37
CA ILE A 198 -7.98 -3.22 -26.86
C ILE A 198 -9.19 -3.90 -27.49
N ASN A 199 -10.34 -3.23 -27.50
CA ASN A 199 -11.57 -3.77 -28.10
C ASN A 199 -11.37 -4.14 -29.58
N SER A 200 -10.64 -3.34 -30.34
CA SER A 200 -10.30 -3.66 -31.73
C SER A 200 -9.28 -4.80 -31.86
N LEU A 201 -8.26 -4.87 -31.01
CA LEU A 201 -7.27 -5.96 -31.07
C LEU A 201 -7.89 -7.33 -30.72
N PHE A 202 -8.93 -7.35 -29.88
CA PHE A 202 -9.70 -8.55 -29.52
C PHE A 202 -10.88 -8.85 -30.47
N ASP A 203 -11.00 -8.13 -31.59
CA ASP A 203 -12.05 -8.29 -32.60
C ASP A 203 -12.02 -9.69 -33.27
N ASN A 204 -13.19 -10.27 -33.53
CA ASN A 204 -13.36 -11.60 -34.10
C ASN A 204 -13.16 -11.64 -35.62
N PHE A 205 -13.05 -10.50 -36.30
CA PHE A 205 -12.83 -10.46 -37.75
C PHE A 205 -11.36 -10.69 -38.13
N THR A 206 -11.08 -11.58 -39.09
CA THR A 206 -9.74 -11.74 -39.71
C THR A 206 -9.46 -10.56 -40.64
N TRP A 207 -8.61 -9.62 -40.23
CA TRP A 207 -8.40 -8.35 -40.93
C TRP A 207 -7.72 -8.53 -42.29
N THR A 208 -6.80 -9.48 -42.39
CA THR A 208 -6.12 -9.85 -43.65
C THR A 208 -7.08 -10.25 -44.77
N LYS A 209 -8.24 -10.86 -44.44
CA LYS A 209 -9.29 -11.23 -45.42
C LYS A 209 -10.22 -10.07 -45.78
N ILE A 210 -10.35 -9.06 -44.91
CA ILE A 210 -11.21 -7.89 -45.14
C ILE A 210 -10.49 -6.81 -45.96
N SER A 211 -9.17 -6.70 -45.85
CA SER A 211 -8.35 -5.63 -46.46
C SER A 211 -8.42 -5.49 -47.99
N GLY A 212 -9.08 -6.41 -48.71
CA GLY A 212 -9.35 -6.35 -50.15
C GLY A 212 -10.83 -6.20 -50.52
N SER A 213 -11.70 -5.86 -49.57
CA SER A 213 -13.16 -5.82 -49.73
C SER A 213 -13.76 -4.58 -49.04
N PRO A 214 -14.96 -4.10 -49.44
CA PRO A 214 -15.63 -3.03 -48.70
C PRO A 214 -15.88 -3.48 -47.25
N ALA A 215 -15.53 -2.61 -46.29
CA ALA A 215 -15.57 -2.95 -44.87
C ALA A 215 -16.98 -3.41 -44.44
N PRO A 216 -17.13 -4.58 -43.80
CA PRO A 216 -18.44 -5.10 -43.41
C PRO A 216 -19.07 -4.22 -42.32
N ALA A 217 -20.40 -4.11 -42.34
CA ALA A 217 -21.19 -3.20 -41.51
C ALA A 217 -21.16 -3.47 -39.98
N GLY A 218 -20.25 -4.32 -39.49
CA GLY A 218 -19.98 -4.59 -38.08
C GLY A 218 -18.54 -4.31 -37.64
N LEU A 219 -17.63 -3.86 -38.52
CA LEU A 219 -16.20 -3.68 -38.20
C LEU A 219 -15.95 -2.50 -37.21
N GLY A 220 -16.89 -1.58 -37.05
CA GLY A 220 -16.81 -0.50 -36.07
C GLY A 220 -15.51 0.33 -36.19
N ARG A 221 -14.82 0.55 -35.07
CA ARG A 221 -13.55 1.29 -35.02
C ARG A 221 -12.33 0.45 -35.43
N SER A 222 -12.46 -0.86 -35.66
CA SER A 222 -11.36 -1.69 -36.17
C SER A 222 -10.93 -1.30 -37.59
N SER A 223 -11.76 -0.51 -38.29
CA SER A 223 -11.42 0.16 -39.55
C SER A 223 -10.13 1.00 -39.49
N ALA A 224 -9.76 1.55 -38.32
CA ALA A 224 -8.53 2.32 -38.13
C ALA A 224 -7.22 1.50 -38.30
N TRP A 225 -7.31 0.17 -38.41
CA TRP A 225 -6.19 -0.72 -38.72
C TRP A 225 -6.06 -1.05 -40.22
N LEU A 226 -6.96 -0.56 -41.07
CA LEU A 226 -6.94 -0.79 -42.51
C LEU A 226 -6.48 0.47 -43.25
N HIS A 227 -5.40 0.36 -44.02
CA HIS A 227 -4.88 1.45 -44.86
C HIS A 227 -4.89 1.03 -46.35
N PRO A 228 -5.40 1.85 -47.30
CA PRO A 228 -5.57 1.44 -48.71
C PRO A 228 -4.30 0.97 -49.44
N HIS A 229 -3.11 1.35 -48.95
CA HIS A 229 -1.83 1.07 -49.60
C HIS A 229 -0.81 0.32 -48.71
N VAL A 230 -1.17 -0.06 -47.48
CA VAL A 230 -0.23 -0.68 -46.52
C VAL A 230 -0.90 -1.87 -45.84
N SER A 231 -0.21 -3.02 -45.81
CA SER A 231 -0.76 -4.24 -45.24
C SER A 231 -0.88 -4.15 -43.71
N VAL A 232 -1.92 -4.80 -43.18
CA VAL A 232 -2.23 -4.87 -41.75
C VAL A 232 -1.03 -5.34 -40.90
N PHE A 233 -0.19 -6.23 -41.45
CA PHE A 233 1.04 -6.69 -40.81
C PHE A 233 2.04 -5.56 -40.53
N VAL A 234 2.23 -4.64 -41.47
CA VAL A 234 3.15 -3.50 -41.32
C VAL A 234 2.58 -2.51 -40.30
N ILE A 235 1.27 -2.27 -40.32
CA ILE A 235 0.56 -1.41 -39.36
C ILE A 235 0.69 -1.98 -37.93
N LEU A 236 0.42 -3.27 -37.74
CA LEU A 236 0.58 -3.94 -36.43
C LEU A 236 2.04 -3.94 -35.93
N LEU A 237 3.01 -4.20 -36.80
CA LEU A 237 4.43 -4.18 -36.45
C LEU A 237 4.91 -2.77 -36.07
N LEU A 238 4.55 -1.76 -36.87
CA LEU A 238 4.88 -0.37 -36.62
C LEU A 238 4.19 0.15 -35.35
N PHE A 239 2.93 -0.22 -35.12
CA PHE A 239 2.22 0.03 -33.86
C PHE A 239 2.97 -0.56 -32.67
N PHE A 240 3.34 -1.85 -32.75
CA PHE A 240 4.04 -2.54 -31.67
C PHE A 240 5.36 -1.82 -31.33
N VAL A 241 6.22 -1.61 -32.33
CA VAL A 241 7.52 -0.94 -32.15
C VAL A 241 7.37 0.46 -31.58
N MET A 242 6.44 1.26 -32.09
CA MET A 242 6.27 2.65 -31.67
C MET A 242 5.65 2.76 -30.28
N LYS A 243 4.59 1.99 -29.97
CA LYS A 243 4.02 1.96 -28.62
C LYS A 243 4.99 1.36 -27.60
N PHE A 244 5.90 0.46 -28.00
CA PHE A 244 6.89 -0.15 -27.08
C PHE A 244 7.82 0.89 -26.47
N TRP A 245 8.46 1.74 -27.29
CA TRP A 245 9.32 2.80 -26.75
C TRP A 245 8.50 3.92 -26.10
N MET A 246 7.34 4.30 -26.65
CA MET A 246 6.50 5.36 -26.06
C MET A 246 6.03 5.01 -24.65
N SER A 247 5.63 3.75 -24.42
CA SER A 247 5.20 3.28 -23.08
C SER A 247 6.38 3.06 -22.13
N ALA A 248 7.53 2.62 -22.64
CA ALA A 248 8.76 2.55 -21.86
C ALA A 248 9.24 3.93 -21.39
N VAL A 249 8.94 5.01 -22.11
CA VAL A 249 9.21 6.40 -21.70
C VAL A 249 8.09 6.97 -20.82
N SER A 250 6.81 6.82 -21.20
CA SER A 250 5.67 7.43 -20.46
C SER A 250 5.58 6.99 -19.00
N THR A 251 5.88 5.71 -18.74
CA THR A 251 5.88 5.12 -17.39
C THR A 251 7.01 5.62 -16.50
N THR A 252 7.99 6.35 -17.03
CA THR A 252 9.10 6.98 -16.28
C THR A 252 8.87 8.45 -15.96
N MET A 253 7.80 9.06 -16.49
CA MET A 253 7.44 10.45 -16.20
C MET A 253 7.04 10.62 -14.71
N PRO A 254 7.35 11.77 -14.07
CA PRO A 254 7.06 12.04 -12.66
C PRO A 254 5.57 12.36 -12.36
N ILE A 255 4.66 11.56 -12.93
CA ILE A 255 3.20 11.64 -12.88
C ILE A 255 2.62 10.35 -12.25
N PRO A 256 1.38 10.33 -11.75
CA PRO A 256 0.75 9.09 -11.26
C PRO A 256 0.32 8.18 -12.43
N SER A 257 1.21 7.26 -12.83
CA SER A 257 0.97 6.29 -13.91
C SER A 257 1.25 4.85 -13.48
N GLY A 258 0.47 3.90 -14.03
CA GLY A 258 0.73 2.47 -13.97
C GLY A 258 1.19 1.93 -15.33
N ALA A 259 2.02 0.87 -15.32
CA ALA A 259 2.57 0.26 -16.54
C ALA A 259 1.74 -0.92 -17.09
N PHE A 260 0.77 -1.43 -16.33
CA PHE A 260 -0.03 -2.62 -16.69
C PHE A 260 -0.74 -2.46 -18.05
N MET A 261 -1.58 -1.43 -18.20
CA MET A 261 -2.40 -1.25 -19.41
C MET A 261 -1.58 -1.05 -20.70
N PRO A 262 -0.50 -0.23 -20.72
CA PRO A 262 0.36 -0.15 -21.92
C PRO A 262 1.01 -1.47 -22.30
N VAL A 263 1.49 -2.26 -21.34
CA VAL A 263 2.10 -3.58 -21.60
C VAL A 263 1.06 -4.58 -22.09
N PHE A 264 -0.14 -4.55 -21.54
CA PHE A 264 -1.28 -5.37 -21.98
C PHE A 264 -1.64 -5.09 -23.45
N ILE A 265 -1.62 -3.81 -23.87
CA ILE A 265 -1.82 -3.40 -25.27
C ILE A 265 -0.69 -3.88 -26.19
N LEU A 266 0.56 -3.87 -25.73
CA LEU A 266 1.69 -4.41 -26.50
C LEU A 266 1.57 -5.92 -26.69
N GLY A 267 1.22 -6.65 -25.63
CA GLY A 267 0.96 -8.09 -25.70
C GLY A 267 -0.23 -8.40 -26.62
N ALA A 268 -1.30 -7.60 -26.55
CA ALA A 268 -2.45 -7.73 -27.45
C ALA A 268 -2.05 -7.54 -28.92
N ALA A 269 -1.25 -6.52 -29.24
CA ALA A 269 -0.78 -6.27 -30.60
C ALA A 269 0.18 -7.35 -31.11
N PHE A 270 1.09 -7.86 -30.27
CA PHE A 270 1.98 -8.96 -30.62
C PHE A 270 1.21 -10.27 -30.84
N GLY A 271 0.29 -10.62 -29.93
CA GLY A 271 -0.59 -11.78 -30.08
C GLY A 271 -1.47 -11.66 -31.33
N ARG A 272 -2.00 -10.46 -31.61
CA ARG A 272 -2.79 -10.19 -32.82
C ARG A 272 -1.99 -10.36 -34.10
N LEU A 273 -0.74 -9.89 -34.11
CA LEU A 273 0.19 -10.05 -35.23
C LEU A 273 0.44 -11.54 -35.53
N VAL A 274 0.71 -12.36 -34.50
CA VAL A 274 0.89 -13.82 -34.67
C VAL A 274 -0.42 -14.50 -35.09
N GLY A 275 -1.57 -14.06 -34.57
CA GLY A 275 -2.89 -14.57 -34.95
C GLY A 275 -3.24 -14.34 -36.43
N GLU A 276 -2.99 -13.14 -36.97
CA GLU A 276 -3.18 -12.87 -38.41
C GLU A 276 -2.15 -13.64 -39.26
N ILE A 277 -0.91 -13.85 -38.78
CA ILE A 277 0.08 -14.71 -39.46
C ILE A 277 -0.45 -16.14 -39.56
N MET A 278 -0.91 -16.73 -38.45
CA MET A 278 -1.52 -18.06 -38.42
C MET A 278 -2.74 -18.16 -39.35
N ALA A 279 -3.61 -17.15 -39.38
CA ALA A 279 -4.76 -17.10 -40.27
C ALA A 279 -4.39 -16.97 -41.77
N THR A 280 -3.18 -16.51 -42.10
CA THR A 280 -2.64 -16.56 -43.48
C THR A 280 -1.89 -17.84 -43.83
N LEU A 281 -1.26 -18.50 -42.84
CA LEU A 281 -0.62 -19.81 -43.03
C LEU A 281 -1.64 -20.94 -43.21
N PHE A 282 -2.76 -20.88 -42.50
CA PHE A 282 -3.86 -21.86 -42.57
C PHE A 282 -5.16 -21.18 -43.03
N PRO A 283 -5.24 -20.70 -44.29
CA PRO A 283 -6.34 -19.84 -44.75
C PRO A 283 -7.71 -20.54 -44.75
N ASN A 284 -7.73 -21.88 -44.82
CA ASN A 284 -8.96 -22.68 -44.74
C ASN A 284 -9.39 -22.95 -43.29
N GLY A 285 -8.46 -22.89 -42.33
CA GLY A 285 -8.62 -23.42 -40.98
C GLY A 285 -7.74 -24.65 -40.71
N ILE A 286 -7.85 -25.19 -39.50
CA ILE A 286 -7.27 -26.47 -39.06
C ILE A 286 -8.37 -27.55 -39.20
N LEU A 287 -7.99 -28.77 -39.60
CA LEU A 287 -8.90 -29.90 -39.75
C LEU A 287 -8.77 -30.81 -38.53
N PHE A 288 -9.83 -30.93 -37.73
CA PHE A 288 -9.90 -31.82 -36.57
C PHE A 288 -11.21 -32.60 -36.55
N ASP A 289 -11.13 -33.93 -36.39
CA ASP A 289 -12.27 -34.87 -36.41
C ASP A 289 -13.26 -34.67 -37.58
N GLY A 290 -12.73 -34.33 -38.77
CA GLY A 290 -13.52 -34.04 -39.98
C GLY A 290 -14.15 -32.65 -40.05
N ILE A 291 -14.08 -31.85 -38.98
CA ILE A 291 -14.58 -30.47 -38.92
C ILE A 291 -13.41 -29.50 -39.19
N VAL A 292 -13.70 -28.38 -39.88
CA VAL A 292 -12.70 -27.36 -40.23
C VAL A 292 -12.87 -26.13 -39.35
N TYR A 293 -12.02 -25.99 -38.34
CA TYR A 293 -12.02 -24.87 -37.40
C TYR A 293 -11.22 -23.68 -37.95
N ARG A 294 -11.84 -22.49 -37.96
CA ARG A 294 -11.21 -21.27 -38.48
C ARG A 294 -10.45 -20.54 -37.38
N ILE A 295 -9.13 -20.41 -37.56
CA ILE A 295 -8.23 -19.67 -36.67
C ILE A 295 -8.77 -18.24 -36.43
N LEU A 296 -8.83 -17.84 -35.15
CA LEU A 296 -9.43 -16.59 -34.70
C LEU A 296 -8.38 -15.65 -34.07
N PRO A 297 -7.88 -14.62 -34.78
CA PRO A 297 -6.80 -13.76 -34.31
C PRO A 297 -7.08 -13.01 -32.98
N GLY A 298 -8.36 -12.83 -32.61
CA GLY A 298 -8.76 -12.26 -31.32
C GLY A 298 -8.32 -13.11 -30.12
N GLY A 299 -8.44 -14.44 -30.18
CA GLY A 299 -8.00 -15.33 -29.10
C GLY A 299 -6.47 -15.29 -28.90
N TYR A 300 -5.73 -15.25 -30.01
CA TYR A 300 -4.28 -15.06 -30.01
C TYR A 300 -3.85 -13.71 -29.41
N ALA A 301 -4.60 -12.64 -29.68
CA ALA A 301 -4.39 -11.32 -29.06
C ALA A 301 -4.61 -11.35 -27.54
N VAL A 302 -5.69 -11.99 -27.06
CA VAL A 302 -5.97 -12.16 -25.62
C VAL A 302 -4.84 -12.93 -24.93
N ILE A 303 -4.36 -14.03 -25.51
CA ILE A 303 -3.26 -14.84 -24.97
C ILE A 303 -1.95 -14.03 -24.93
N GLY A 304 -1.63 -13.27 -25.99
CA GLY A 304 -0.46 -12.40 -26.02
C GLY A 304 -0.51 -11.28 -24.97
N ALA A 305 -1.68 -10.68 -24.76
CA ALA A 305 -1.92 -9.64 -23.75
C ALA A 305 -1.64 -10.16 -22.32
N ALA A 306 -2.17 -11.34 -21.99
CA ALA A 306 -1.90 -11.99 -20.72
C ALA A 306 -0.42 -12.36 -20.57
N ALA A 307 0.19 -13.00 -21.58
CA ALA A 307 1.56 -13.50 -21.54
C ALA A 307 2.60 -12.39 -21.37
N MET A 308 2.52 -11.30 -22.15
CA MET A 308 3.47 -10.19 -22.02
C MET A 308 3.27 -9.41 -20.72
N THR A 309 2.03 -9.24 -20.25
CA THR A 309 1.78 -8.57 -18.96
C THR A 309 2.30 -9.40 -17.80
N GLY A 310 2.06 -10.72 -17.82
CA GLY A 310 2.62 -11.67 -16.84
C GLY A 310 4.14 -11.58 -16.79
N ALA A 311 4.81 -11.71 -17.93
CA ALA A 311 6.28 -11.60 -18.05
C ALA A 311 6.85 -10.30 -17.46
N VAL A 312 6.12 -9.18 -17.51
CA VAL A 312 6.58 -7.91 -16.93
C VAL A 312 6.26 -7.78 -15.43
N THR A 313 5.17 -8.39 -14.94
CA THR A 313 4.77 -8.36 -13.52
C THR A 313 5.32 -9.52 -12.68
N HIS A 314 5.80 -10.59 -13.32
CA HIS A 314 6.10 -11.90 -12.73
C HIS A 314 4.90 -12.57 -12.03
N THR A 315 3.68 -12.42 -12.56
CA THR A 315 2.48 -13.02 -11.97
C THR A 315 1.68 -13.87 -12.97
N VAL A 316 1.07 -14.95 -12.49
CA VAL A 316 0.13 -15.79 -13.27
C VAL A 316 -1.30 -15.25 -13.21
N SER A 317 -1.62 -14.42 -12.20
CA SER A 317 -2.92 -13.74 -12.06
C SER A 317 -3.31 -12.86 -13.24
N THR A 318 -2.36 -12.47 -14.10
CA THR A 318 -2.66 -11.79 -15.38
C THR A 318 -3.50 -12.64 -16.32
N ALA A 319 -3.36 -13.97 -16.30
CA ALA A 319 -4.23 -14.88 -17.05
C ALA A 319 -5.67 -14.82 -16.51
N VAL A 320 -5.83 -14.88 -15.18
CA VAL A 320 -7.15 -14.85 -14.51
C VAL A 320 -7.85 -13.52 -14.79
N ILE A 321 -7.16 -12.38 -14.62
CA ILE A 321 -7.69 -11.05 -14.95
C ILE A 321 -8.06 -10.96 -16.44
N CYS A 322 -7.26 -11.53 -17.34
CA CYS A 322 -7.54 -11.50 -18.79
C CYS A 322 -8.74 -12.39 -19.18
N PHE A 323 -8.96 -13.49 -18.45
CA PHE A 323 -10.16 -14.31 -18.55
C PHE A 323 -11.40 -13.59 -17.99
N GLU A 324 -11.33 -13.01 -16.78
CA GLU A 324 -12.44 -12.26 -16.16
C GLU A 324 -12.87 -11.05 -17.00
N LEU A 325 -11.92 -10.37 -17.64
CA LEU A 325 -12.20 -9.24 -18.52
C LEU A 325 -12.93 -9.65 -19.80
N THR A 326 -12.54 -10.76 -20.45
CA THR A 326 -13.18 -11.26 -21.68
C THR A 326 -14.49 -12.01 -21.42
N GLY A 327 -14.61 -12.64 -20.24
CA GLY A 327 -15.79 -13.39 -19.81
C GLY A 327 -15.97 -14.77 -20.48
N GLN A 328 -14.92 -15.33 -21.10
CA GLN A 328 -15.01 -16.61 -21.81
C GLN A 328 -13.90 -17.59 -21.39
N ILE A 329 -14.29 -18.70 -20.74
CA ILE A 329 -13.39 -19.78 -20.27
C ILE A 329 -12.64 -20.50 -21.41
N SER A 330 -13.10 -20.36 -22.66
CA SER A 330 -12.65 -21.04 -23.86
C SER A 330 -11.13 -21.24 -24.00
N HIS A 331 -10.33 -20.20 -23.76
CA HIS A 331 -8.87 -20.24 -23.96
C HIS A 331 -8.05 -20.30 -22.66
N ILE A 332 -8.66 -20.65 -21.52
CA ILE A 332 -7.99 -20.56 -20.20
C ILE A 332 -6.74 -21.43 -20.09
N LEU A 333 -6.77 -22.68 -20.60
CA LEU A 333 -5.64 -23.61 -20.50
C LEU A 333 -4.43 -23.16 -21.36
N PRO A 334 -4.57 -22.85 -22.67
CA PRO A 334 -3.46 -22.30 -23.46
C PRO A 334 -2.92 -20.98 -22.90
N MET A 335 -3.80 -20.10 -22.39
CA MET A 335 -3.40 -18.83 -21.79
C MET A 335 -2.54 -19.03 -20.54
N MET A 336 -2.94 -19.94 -19.64
CA MET A 336 -2.16 -20.29 -18.45
C MET A 336 -0.79 -20.87 -18.82
N VAL A 337 -0.72 -21.78 -19.80
CA VAL A 337 0.56 -22.34 -20.29
C VAL A 337 1.46 -21.25 -20.87
N ALA A 338 0.94 -20.39 -21.75
CA ALA A 338 1.70 -19.29 -22.35
C ALA A 338 2.21 -18.29 -21.29
N VAL A 339 1.39 -17.95 -20.29
CA VAL A 339 1.75 -17.05 -19.17
C VAL A 339 2.81 -17.67 -18.27
N ILE A 340 2.73 -18.96 -17.96
CA ILE A 340 3.74 -19.67 -17.15
C ILE A 340 5.08 -19.74 -17.88
N LEU A 341 5.09 -20.06 -19.19
CA LEU A 341 6.30 -20.03 -20.01
C LEU A 341 6.90 -18.62 -20.11
N ALA A 342 6.08 -17.60 -20.31
CA ALA A 342 6.51 -16.21 -20.37
C ALA A 342 7.13 -15.73 -19.04
N ASN A 343 6.51 -16.09 -17.91
CA ASN A 343 7.02 -15.83 -16.57
C ASN A 343 8.36 -16.53 -16.31
N MET A 344 8.50 -17.81 -16.67
CA MET A 344 9.73 -18.58 -16.49
C MET A 344 10.90 -17.98 -17.28
N VAL A 345 10.67 -17.59 -18.54
CA VAL A 345 11.68 -16.91 -19.37
C VAL A 345 12.04 -15.54 -18.79
N ALA A 346 11.06 -14.74 -18.37
CA ALA A 346 11.32 -13.40 -17.82
C ALA A 346 12.10 -13.44 -16.50
N GLN A 347 11.70 -14.31 -15.56
CA GLN A 347 12.35 -14.50 -14.26
C GLN A 347 13.81 -14.96 -14.39
N GLY A 348 14.14 -15.76 -15.40
CA GLY A 348 15.52 -16.15 -15.70
C GLY A 348 16.40 -15.04 -16.28
N LEU A 349 15.81 -13.93 -16.75
CA LEU A 349 16.51 -12.87 -17.48
C LEU A 349 16.58 -11.53 -16.74
N GLN A 350 15.52 -11.11 -16.05
CA GLN A 350 15.44 -9.80 -15.36
C GLN A 350 14.59 -9.90 -14.07
N PRO A 351 14.74 -8.98 -13.10
CA PRO A 351 13.76 -8.81 -12.03
C PRO A 351 12.41 -8.29 -12.58
N SER A 352 11.32 -8.43 -11.82
CA SER A 352 10.02 -7.88 -12.20
C SER A 352 10.09 -6.35 -12.37
N LEU A 353 9.14 -5.77 -13.12
CA LEU A 353 9.08 -4.31 -13.28
C LEU A 353 9.02 -3.58 -11.92
N TYR A 354 8.24 -4.09 -10.97
CA TYR A 354 8.07 -3.46 -9.67
C TYR A 354 9.34 -3.58 -8.82
N ASP A 355 9.99 -4.74 -8.81
CA ASP A 355 11.26 -4.94 -8.09
C ASP A 355 12.41 -4.14 -8.71
N SER A 356 12.43 -4.00 -10.05
CA SER A 356 13.33 -3.10 -10.78
C SER A 356 13.13 -1.63 -10.33
N ILE A 357 11.88 -1.18 -10.19
CA ILE A 357 11.57 0.17 -9.68
C ILE A 357 11.98 0.32 -8.20
N ILE A 358 11.78 -0.69 -7.34
CA ILE A 358 12.25 -0.69 -5.94
C ILE A 358 13.77 -0.49 -5.89
N GLN A 359 14.52 -1.32 -6.64
CA GLN A 359 15.99 -1.26 -6.71
C GLN A 359 16.49 0.10 -7.20
N VAL A 360 15.91 0.64 -8.27
CA VAL A 360 16.29 1.96 -8.80
C VAL A 360 15.92 3.08 -7.84
N LYS A 361 14.74 3.02 -7.19
CA LYS A 361 14.35 3.99 -6.16
C LYS A 361 15.24 3.91 -4.91
N LYS A 362 15.97 2.81 -4.69
CA LYS A 362 16.70 2.48 -3.45
C LYS A 362 15.79 2.53 -2.22
N LEU A 363 14.57 2.00 -2.35
CA LEU A 363 13.70 1.83 -1.20
C LEU A 363 14.30 0.79 -0.25
N PRO A 364 14.21 0.98 1.08
CA PRO A 364 14.55 -0.05 2.06
C PRO A 364 13.55 -1.20 1.94
N TYR A 365 13.91 -2.21 1.15
CA TYR A 365 13.11 -3.39 0.86
C TYR A 365 14.02 -4.61 0.92
N LEU A 366 13.63 -5.60 1.71
CA LEU A 366 14.34 -6.87 1.85
C LEU A 366 13.92 -7.80 0.69
N PRO A 367 14.79 -8.03 -0.33
CA PRO A 367 14.45 -8.90 -1.45
C PRO A 367 14.45 -10.36 -1.00
N GLU A 368 13.58 -11.18 -1.57
CA GLU A 368 13.69 -12.63 -1.40
C GLU A 368 15.06 -13.13 -1.85
N LEU A 369 15.71 -13.91 -1.00
CA LEU A 369 17.02 -14.49 -1.25
C LEU A 369 16.87 -15.68 -2.20
N ALA A 370 16.71 -15.38 -3.49
CA ALA A 370 16.69 -16.40 -4.54
C ALA A 370 17.94 -17.31 -4.45
N LEU A 371 17.72 -18.62 -4.67
CA LEU A 371 18.64 -19.73 -4.38
C LEU A 371 20.05 -19.63 -5.03
N GLY A 372 20.25 -18.72 -5.99
CA GLY A 372 21.55 -18.46 -6.62
C GLY A 372 22.54 -17.64 -5.78
N HIS A 373 22.12 -16.96 -4.70
CA HIS A 373 23.00 -16.08 -3.90
C HIS A 373 23.81 -16.82 -2.82
N ILE A 374 24.55 -17.85 -3.22
CA ILE A 374 25.32 -18.77 -2.35
C ILE A 374 26.27 -18.02 -1.40
N SER A 375 26.87 -16.89 -1.81
CA SER A 375 27.79 -16.12 -0.97
C SER A 375 27.14 -15.44 0.26
N LYS A 376 25.81 -15.33 0.32
CA LYS A 376 25.10 -14.67 1.43
C LYS A 376 24.76 -15.59 2.61
N TYR A 377 24.93 -16.91 2.47
CA TYR A 377 24.66 -17.85 3.57
C TYR A 377 25.75 -17.86 4.65
N ASN A 378 26.93 -17.32 4.36
CA ASN A 378 28.07 -17.23 5.29
C ASN A 378 28.07 -15.96 6.16
N ILE A 379 26.99 -15.15 6.12
CA ILE A 379 26.80 -13.99 6.99
C ILE A 379 25.90 -14.40 8.15
N PHE A 380 26.32 -14.13 9.37
CA PHE A 380 25.61 -14.48 10.60
C PHE A 380 25.04 -13.24 11.30
N VAL A 381 24.11 -13.45 12.24
CA VAL A 381 23.55 -12.37 13.05
C VAL A 381 24.63 -11.64 13.86
N GLU A 382 25.68 -12.34 14.29
CA GLU A 382 26.83 -11.76 15.00
C GLU A 382 27.63 -10.70 14.19
N ASP A 383 27.55 -10.72 12.85
CA ASP A 383 28.18 -9.76 11.95
C ASP A 383 27.37 -8.46 11.77
N ILE A 384 26.05 -8.55 11.97
CA ILE A 384 25.06 -7.49 11.64
C ILE A 384 24.56 -6.79 12.91
N MET A 385 24.48 -7.50 14.04
CA MET A 385 23.81 -7.02 15.25
C MET A 385 24.41 -5.75 15.85
N VAL A 386 23.53 -4.82 16.26
CA VAL A 386 23.91 -3.62 16.99
C VAL A 386 24.20 -3.99 18.44
N ARG A 387 25.48 -4.21 18.75
CA ARG A 387 25.96 -4.58 20.10
C ARG A 387 25.81 -3.48 21.16
N LYS A 388 25.64 -2.22 20.75
CA LYS A 388 25.39 -1.07 21.65
C LYS A 388 23.90 -0.92 21.95
N VAL A 389 23.32 -1.93 22.59
CA VAL A 389 21.90 -1.91 23.00
C VAL A 389 21.68 -0.88 24.11
N LYS A 390 20.53 -0.21 24.08
CA LYS A 390 20.01 0.63 25.17
C LYS A 390 18.92 -0.17 25.88
N PHE A 391 19.05 -0.35 27.18
CA PHE A 391 18.23 -1.24 28.00
C PHE A 391 17.85 -0.56 29.31
N LEU A 392 16.81 -1.07 29.96
CA LEU A 392 16.41 -0.76 31.34
C LEU A 392 16.75 -1.98 32.22
N SER A 393 17.22 -1.77 33.45
CA SER A 393 17.42 -2.85 34.42
C SER A 393 16.29 -2.83 35.45
N SER A 394 15.89 -3.98 35.99
CA SER A 394 14.93 -4.06 37.09
C SER A 394 15.35 -3.29 38.36
N GLN A 395 16.62 -2.88 38.46
CA GLN A 395 17.19 -2.09 39.54
C GLN A 395 17.50 -0.63 39.14
N SER A 396 17.01 -0.15 37.98
CA SER A 396 17.20 1.24 37.54
C SER A 396 16.31 2.23 38.31
N THR A 397 16.80 3.47 38.45
CA THR A 397 16.05 4.59 39.04
C THR A 397 15.27 5.39 37.99
N TYR A 398 14.29 6.18 38.42
CA TYR A 398 13.54 7.07 37.51
C TYR A 398 14.45 8.08 36.80
N ARG A 399 15.59 8.47 37.38
CA ARG A 399 16.64 9.31 36.75
C ARG A 399 17.27 8.60 35.54
N GLU A 400 17.60 7.32 35.68
CA GLU A 400 18.11 6.52 34.55
C GLU A 400 17.03 6.33 33.49
N LEU A 401 15.77 6.12 33.88
CA LEU A 401 14.64 6.01 32.96
C LEU A 401 14.41 7.30 32.17
N ASN A 402 14.38 8.47 32.81
CA ASN A 402 14.21 9.75 32.10
C ASN A 402 15.37 9.99 31.12
N HIS A 403 16.62 9.83 31.57
CA HIS A 403 17.78 9.98 30.69
C HIS A 403 17.77 8.96 29.52
N LEU A 404 17.27 7.74 29.75
CA LEU A 404 17.06 6.74 28.71
C LEU A 404 15.98 7.17 27.70
N LEU A 405 14.87 7.73 28.16
CA LEU A 405 13.80 8.27 27.31
C LEU A 405 14.27 9.49 26.51
N GLU A 406 15.04 10.41 27.09
CA GLU A 406 15.67 11.53 26.38
C GLU A 406 16.69 11.07 25.33
N THR A 407 17.51 10.06 25.67
CA THR A 407 18.59 9.55 24.79
C THR A 407 18.08 8.68 23.63
N THR A 408 16.93 8.01 23.78
CA THR A 408 16.45 7.01 22.81
C THR A 408 15.24 7.48 22.01
N THR A 409 15.04 6.84 20.85
CA THR A 409 13.85 7.01 20.00
C THR A 409 13.25 5.66 19.57
N LEU A 410 13.59 4.59 20.31
CA LEU A 410 13.05 3.24 20.11
C LEU A 410 11.58 3.19 20.57
N LYS A 411 10.76 2.37 19.90
CA LYS A 411 9.37 2.11 20.31
C LYS A 411 9.28 1.25 21.56
N THR A 412 10.12 0.22 21.60
CA THR A 412 10.22 -0.81 22.64
C THR A 412 11.61 -0.72 23.27
N ILE A 413 11.69 -0.99 24.56
CA ILE A 413 12.94 -0.99 25.33
C ILE A 413 13.08 -2.36 26.01
N PRO A 414 14.21 -3.07 25.85
CA PRO A 414 14.43 -4.33 26.55
C PRO A 414 14.62 -4.10 28.04
N LEU A 415 13.92 -4.90 28.84
CA LEU A 415 14.14 -5.03 30.27
C LEU A 415 15.13 -6.18 30.51
N VAL A 416 16.21 -5.90 31.23
CA VAL A 416 17.13 -6.91 31.76
C VAL A 416 17.04 -6.98 33.28
N ASP A 417 17.41 -8.11 33.87
CA ASP A 417 17.53 -8.27 35.33
C ASP A 417 18.48 -7.21 35.91
N SER A 418 19.78 -7.39 35.69
CA SER A 418 20.85 -6.57 36.25
C SER A 418 21.88 -6.19 35.19
N LYS A 419 22.54 -5.05 35.41
CA LYS A 419 23.58 -4.48 34.52
C LYS A 419 24.79 -5.40 34.32
N GLU A 420 24.99 -6.37 35.21
CA GLU A 420 26.09 -7.35 35.16
C GLU A 420 25.64 -8.69 34.54
N CYS A 421 24.46 -9.20 34.89
CA CYS A 421 23.96 -10.45 34.32
C CYS A 421 23.55 -10.27 32.86
N MET A 422 22.96 -9.12 32.49
CA MET A 422 22.43 -8.80 31.15
C MET A 422 21.38 -9.80 30.62
N ILE A 423 20.74 -10.58 31.50
CA ILE A 423 19.69 -11.54 31.12
C ILE A 423 18.44 -10.77 30.68
N LEU A 424 17.95 -11.04 29.47
CA LEU A 424 16.72 -10.44 28.93
C LEU A 424 15.50 -11.03 29.66
N LEU A 425 14.74 -10.18 30.35
CA LEU A 425 13.49 -10.56 31.03
C LEU A 425 12.27 -10.32 30.16
N GLY A 426 12.30 -9.28 29.32
CA GLY A 426 11.16 -8.88 28.51
C GLY A 426 11.40 -7.61 27.71
N SER A 427 10.34 -7.03 27.16
CA SER A 427 10.37 -5.68 26.60
C SER A 427 9.14 -4.87 27.02
N ILE A 428 9.30 -3.54 27.08
CA ILE A 428 8.27 -2.60 27.53
C ILE A 428 8.08 -1.54 26.44
N GLU A 429 6.85 -1.10 26.21
CA GLU A 429 6.58 0.05 25.34
C GLU A 429 7.15 1.34 25.93
N ARG A 430 7.82 2.15 25.09
CA ARG A 430 8.24 3.51 25.44
C ARG A 430 7.06 4.39 25.84
N THR A 431 5.91 4.18 25.22
CA THR A 431 4.65 4.88 25.45
C THR A 431 4.16 4.71 26.89
N GLU A 432 4.26 3.49 27.41
CA GLU A 432 3.92 3.13 28.79
C GLU A 432 4.96 3.65 29.78
N LEU A 433 6.25 3.43 29.51
CA LEU A 433 7.34 3.98 30.34
C LEU A 433 7.29 5.52 30.47
N GLN A 434 6.86 6.21 29.41
CA GLN A 434 6.66 7.66 29.45
C GLN A 434 5.41 8.03 30.28
N ALA A 435 4.29 7.31 30.13
CA ALA A 435 3.09 7.55 30.94
C ALA A 435 3.33 7.32 32.44
N VAL A 436 4.10 6.28 32.80
CA VAL A 436 4.53 6.01 34.18
C VAL A 436 5.40 7.14 34.73
N LEU A 437 6.35 7.68 33.94
CA LEU A 437 7.18 8.81 34.36
C LEU A 437 6.38 10.11 34.49
N ASP A 438 5.52 10.42 33.50
CA ASP A 438 4.63 11.60 33.50
C ASP A 438 3.65 11.56 34.69
N TRP A 439 3.22 10.36 35.14
CA TRP A 439 2.43 10.18 36.36
C TRP A 439 3.27 10.26 37.65
N TRP A 440 4.48 9.68 37.67
CA TRP A 440 5.36 9.70 38.84
C TRP A 440 5.74 11.12 39.25
N LEU A 441 5.92 12.01 38.25
CA LEU A 441 6.22 13.44 38.43
C LEU A 441 4.96 14.32 38.48
N SER A 442 3.75 13.73 38.53
CA SER A 442 2.50 14.49 38.43
C SER A 442 2.21 15.38 39.66
N PRO A 443 1.54 16.53 39.48
CA PRO A 443 1.04 17.34 40.59
C PRO A 443 0.02 16.59 41.47
N GLU A 444 -0.73 15.68 40.85
CA GLU A 444 -1.72 14.83 41.51
C GLU A 444 -1.05 13.91 42.55
N ARG A 445 0.09 13.28 42.21
CA ARG A 445 0.90 12.51 43.15
C ARG A 445 1.59 13.38 44.21
N ARG A 446 2.13 14.55 43.86
CA ARG A 446 2.73 15.51 44.83
C ARG A 446 1.79 15.85 45.98
N VAL A 447 0.51 16.05 45.69
CA VAL A 447 -0.48 16.41 46.71
C VAL A 447 -0.95 15.18 47.49
N PHE A 448 -1.05 14.01 46.84
CA PHE A 448 -1.39 12.75 47.52
C PHE A 448 -0.38 12.38 48.62
N GLU A 449 0.93 12.43 48.33
CA GLU A 449 1.97 12.15 49.34
C GLU A 449 1.94 13.15 50.49
N ARG A 450 1.69 14.44 50.20
CA ARG A 450 1.52 15.47 51.24
C ARG A 450 0.27 15.25 52.11
N GLY A 451 -0.76 14.58 51.58
CA GLY A 451 -1.96 14.19 52.32
C GLY A 451 -1.73 13.08 53.35
N GLN A 452 -0.78 12.17 53.11
CA GLN A 452 -0.47 11.05 54.02
C GLN A 452 0.37 11.46 55.25
N CYS A 453 0.72 12.75 55.41
CA CYS A 453 1.41 13.26 56.60
C CYS A 453 0.53 13.36 57.86
N SER A 454 -0.77 13.03 57.79
CA SER A 454 -1.61 12.74 58.96
C SER A 454 -1.61 11.24 59.25
N PRO A 455 -1.22 10.79 60.47
CA PRO A 455 -0.93 9.38 60.72
C PRO A 455 -2.19 8.55 61.02
N ASP A 456 -2.89 8.11 59.98
CA ASP A 456 -3.60 6.83 60.01
C ASP A 456 -3.85 6.26 58.60
N GLN A 457 -4.21 4.97 58.53
CA GLN A 457 -4.72 4.27 57.34
C GLN A 457 -3.76 4.13 56.14
N GLY A 458 -2.76 3.27 56.28
CA GLY A 458 -1.92 2.83 55.17
C GLY A 458 -2.65 1.87 54.21
N SER A 459 -2.94 2.33 52.99
CA SER A 459 -3.37 1.50 51.85
C SER A 459 -2.34 1.60 50.72
N LYS A 460 -1.81 0.45 50.26
CA LYS A 460 -0.92 0.37 49.08
C LYS A 460 -1.81 0.48 47.84
N VAL A 461 -1.82 1.64 47.19
CA VAL A 461 -2.62 1.87 45.98
C VAL A 461 -2.09 0.99 44.84
N SER A 462 -2.95 0.13 44.30
CA SER A 462 -2.67 -0.60 43.04
C SER A 462 -3.05 0.27 41.84
N TRP A 463 -2.33 0.09 40.72
CA TRP A 463 -2.63 0.75 39.44
C TRP A 463 -3.89 0.24 38.75
N GLU A 464 -4.41 -0.92 39.17
CA GLU A 464 -5.50 -1.63 38.51
C GLU A 464 -6.81 -0.81 38.44
N SER A 465 -7.01 0.17 39.32
CA SER A 465 -8.19 1.06 39.32
C SER A 465 -8.30 2.00 38.12
N PHE A 466 -7.33 2.02 37.20
CA PHE A 466 -7.40 2.78 35.94
C PHE A 466 -7.10 1.94 34.68
N ALA A 467 -7.15 0.61 34.79
CA ALA A 467 -7.09 -0.25 33.60
C ALA A 467 -8.32 -0.01 32.70
N PHE A 468 -8.09 0.16 31.39
CA PHE A 468 -9.13 -0.14 30.42
C PHE A 468 -9.47 -1.63 30.54
N VAL A 469 -10.76 -1.95 30.59
CA VAL A 469 -11.22 -3.33 30.54
C VAL A 469 -11.19 -3.78 29.08
N ASP A 470 -10.15 -4.55 28.73
CA ASP A 470 -10.23 -5.50 27.64
C ASP A 470 -10.95 -6.74 28.21
N GLU A 471 -12.20 -6.99 27.81
CA GLU A 471 -12.93 -8.21 28.18
C GLU A 471 -12.50 -9.35 27.25
N GLU A 472 -11.67 -10.28 27.73
CA GLU A 472 -11.56 -11.62 27.14
C GLU A 472 -12.61 -12.53 27.79
N GLU A 473 -13.39 -13.23 26.96
CA GLU A 473 -14.52 -14.06 27.39
C GLU A 473 -14.05 -15.36 28.07
N ASP A 474 -14.67 -15.72 29.21
CA ASP A 474 -14.52 -17.04 29.84
C ASP A 474 -15.91 -17.67 30.03
N ASP A 475 -16.16 -18.80 29.36
CA ASP A 475 -17.50 -19.22 28.91
C ASP A 475 -18.12 -20.31 29.83
N VAL A 476 -19.00 -19.93 30.77
CA VAL A 476 -19.81 -20.87 31.58
C VAL A 476 -21.24 -20.35 31.83
N PRO A 477 -22.29 -21.05 31.39
CA PRO A 477 -23.68 -20.60 31.55
C PRO A 477 -24.43 -21.24 32.74
N ASP A 478 -25.32 -20.50 33.43
CA ASP A 478 -26.63 -21.07 33.77
C ASP A 478 -27.81 -20.09 34.03
N LYS A 479 -28.91 -20.36 33.32
CA LYS A 479 -30.35 -20.25 33.65
C LYS A 479 -30.95 -19.00 34.38
N THR A 480 -31.85 -18.31 33.65
CA THR A 480 -33.28 -17.99 33.98
C THR A 480 -33.60 -17.32 35.34
N VAL A 481 -34.37 -16.22 35.45
CA VAL A 481 -35.81 -16.05 35.12
C VAL A 481 -36.23 -14.56 35.04
N THR A 482 -37.11 -14.21 34.08
CA THR A 482 -37.86 -12.93 33.90
C THR A 482 -39.26 -13.02 34.57
N PRO A 483 -40.07 -11.94 34.84
CA PRO A 483 -40.45 -10.89 33.85
C PRO A 483 -41.04 -9.50 34.31
N THR A 484 -41.37 -8.65 33.31
CA THR A 484 -42.42 -7.57 33.29
C THR A 484 -42.28 -6.34 34.24
N GLN A 485 -42.80 -5.13 34.00
CA GLN A 485 -43.63 -4.44 32.95
C GLN A 485 -43.34 -2.90 33.06
N GLU A 486 -43.79 -1.91 32.26
CA GLU A 486 -44.74 -1.77 31.12
C GLU A 486 -44.29 -0.62 30.16
N GLU A 487 -45.14 0.37 29.81
CA GLU A 487 -44.91 1.45 28.79
C GLU A 487 -45.53 2.82 29.27
N CYS A 488 -45.73 3.94 28.53
CA CYS A 488 -45.54 4.33 27.11
C CYS A 488 -45.56 5.88 26.88
N ASN A 489 -45.15 6.33 25.68
CA ASN A 489 -45.54 7.55 24.93
C ASN A 489 -45.17 9.00 25.38
N GLY A 490 -45.06 9.91 24.39
CA GLY A 490 -44.81 11.38 24.49
C GLY A 490 -46.08 12.26 24.28
N PRO A 491 -46.08 13.47 23.64
CA PRO A 491 -45.04 14.12 22.80
C PRO A 491 -44.87 15.69 22.84
N VAL A 492 -43.74 16.23 22.29
CA VAL A 492 -43.53 17.33 21.25
C VAL A 492 -44.53 18.53 21.13
N PRO A 493 -44.19 19.83 20.75
CA PRO A 493 -42.90 20.61 20.59
C PRO A 493 -42.86 22.12 21.04
N SER A 494 -41.65 22.75 20.98
CA SER A 494 -41.34 24.18 20.60
C SER A 494 -41.79 25.37 21.51
N PRO A 495 -41.27 26.63 21.35
CA PRO A 495 -40.28 27.17 20.38
C PRO A 495 -39.04 27.92 21.00
N ALA A 496 -38.17 28.47 20.13
CA ALA A 496 -37.03 29.39 20.43
C ALA A 496 -37.45 30.89 20.28
N PRO A 497 -36.57 31.94 20.22
CA PRO A 497 -35.09 32.02 20.32
C PRO A 497 -34.51 33.23 21.11
N ARG A 498 -33.16 33.36 21.19
CA ARG A 498 -32.36 34.57 20.80
C ARG A 498 -30.87 34.49 21.17
N GLU A 499 -30.01 34.96 20.27
CA GLU A 499 -28.60 35.34 20.53
C GLU A 499 -28.48 36.82 20.93
N PRO A 500 -27.30 37.27 21.41
CA PRO A 500 -26.51 38.17 20.55
C PRO A 500 -24.99 37.87 20.54
N ALA A 501 -24.28 38.41 19.54
CA ALA A 501 -22.84 38.21 19.31
C ALA A 501 -22.03 39.52 19.38
N THR A 502 -20.71 39.43 19.66
CA THR A 502 -19.71 40.48 19.31
C THR A 502 -18.24 40.00 19.27
N ASN A 503 -17.73 39.79 18.06
CA ASN A 503 -16.46 40.30 17.48
C ASN A 503 -15.19 40.59 18.35
N HIS A 504 -14.07 39.91 17.98
CA HIS A 504 -12.66 40.41 17.78
C HIS A 504 -11.93 41.17 18.94
N THR A 505 -10.60 41.10 19.19
CA THR A 505 -9.36 40.51 18.59
C THR A 505 -8.28 40.45 19.71
N GLY A 506 -7.03 39.94 19.61
CA GLY A 506 -6.23 39.33 18.54
C GLY A 506 -4.73 39.16 18.95
N SER A 507 -3.97 38.27 18.30
CA SER A 507 -2.58 37.82 18.66
C SER A 507 -2.48 37.04 20.00
N ASP A 508 -1.64 36.00 20.18
CA ASP A 508 -0.41 35.61 19.47
C ASP A 508 -0.11 34.08 19.58
N LYS A 509 0.97 33.60 18.92
CA LYS A 509 1.67 32.29 19.06
C LYS A 509 0.84 31.01 19.38
N ARG A 510 0.56 30.20 18.34
CA ARG A 510 0.15 28.79 18.47
C ARG A 510 1.24 27.92 19.15
N LYS A 511 0.98 27.42 20.35
CA LYS A 511 1.36 26.04 20.74
C LYS A 511 0.26 25.08 20.28
N LEU A 512 0.56 23.79 20.09
CA LEU A 512 -0.49 22.78 19.88
C LEU A 512 -1.29 22.61 21.19
N PRO A 513 -2.62 22.44 21.14
CA PRO A 513 -3.41 22.12 22.32
C PRO A 513 -3.07 20.71 22.83
N SER A 514 -3.01 20.55 24.15
CA SER A 514 -2.87 19.23 24.77
C SER A 514 -4.15 18.40 24.62
N VAL A 515 -4.00 17.10 24.39
CA VAL A 515 -5.11 16.13 24.24
C VAL A 515 -6.04 16.13 25.47
N ARG A 516 -5.51 16.50 26.66
CA ARG A 516 -6.23 16.57 27.94
C ARG A 516 -7.54 17.39 27.84
N THR A 517 -7.57 18.46 27.05
CA THR A 517 -8.75 19.36 26.95
C THR A 517 -9.85 18.87 26.00
N THR A 518 -9.56 17.92 25.11
CA THR A 518 -10.58 17.35 24.20
C THR A 518 -11.37 16.25 24.90
N LEU A 519 -10.68 15.39 25.68
CA LEU A 519 -11.32 14.33 26.48
C LEU A 519 -12.31 14.91 27.51
N GLN A 520 -11.91 15.94 28.25
CA GLN A 520 -12.75 16.60 29.28
C GLN A 520 -14.06 17.20 28.74
N ARG A 521 -14.23 17.39 27.43
CA ARG A 521 -15.47 17.89 26.82
C ARG A 521 -16.36 16.79 26.23
N LEU A 522 -15.86 15.57 26.10
CA LEU A 522 -16.62 14.42 25.59
C LEU A 522 -17.36 13.68 26.72
N PHE A 523 -16.86 13.75 27.96
CA PHE A 523 -17.46 13.10 29.13
C PHE A 523 -18.39 14.02 29.95
N SER A 524 -18.81 15.17 29.41
CA SER A 524 -19.65 16.15 30.13
C SER A 524 -21.02 16.41 29.47
N SER A 525 -21.67 15.34 28.98
CA SER A 525 -23.07 15.30 28.55
C SER A 525 -23.55 13.84 28.51
N SER A 526 -24.69 13.44 29.09
CA SER A 526 -25.71 14.24 29.81
C SER A 526 -26.62 13.38 30.71
N SER A 527 -27.40 14.06 31.57
CA SER A 527 -28.65 13.64 32.23
C SER A 527 -28.65 12.47 33.22
N SER A 528 -28.89 12.82 34.49
CA SER A 528 -29.77 12.05 35.38
C SER A 528 -30.63 13.04 36.20
N THR A 529 -31.94 13.06 35.98
CA THR A 529 -32.87 13.92 36.75
C THR A 529 -33.40 13.14 37.94
N GLY A 530 -32.99 13.50 39.15
CA GLY A 530 -33.47 12.87 40.38
C GLY A 530 -32.82 13.48 41.62
N GLN A 531 -33.61 14.18 42.44
CA GLN A 531 -33.11 14.73 43.70
C GLN A 531 -33.15 13.65 44.79
N THR A 532 -32.02 13.40 45.43
CA THR A 532 -31.96 13.01 46.84
C THR A 532 -30.76 13.73 47.43
N GLU A 533 -30.98 14.51 48.48
CA GLU A 533 -29.91 15.29 49.11
C GLU A 533 -29.01 14.39 49.94
N THR A 534 -27.78 14.18 49.50
CA THR A 534 -26.68 13.71 50.33
C THR A 534 -25.48 14.59 50.02
N GLN A 535 -24.90 15.20 51.07
CA GLN A 535 -23.80 16.15 50.93
C GLN A 535 -22.47 15.41 50.71
N GLU A 536 -22.18 15.03 49.47
CA GLU A 536 -20.80 14.72 49.10
C GLU A 536 -19.97 16.01 49.15
N ALA A 537 -18.94 16.01 50.01
CA ALA A 537 -18.10 17.17 50.22
C ALA A 537 -17.19 17.38 49.01
N THR A 538 -17.43 18.46 48.25
CA THR A 538 -16.58 18.88 47.13
C THR A 538 -15.14 19.04 47.60
N THR A 539 -14.27 18.10 47.22
CA THR A 539 -12.83 18.26 47.43
C THR A 539 -12.36 19.49 46.66
N PRO A 540 -11.65 20.44 47.31
CA PRO A 540 -11.21 21.66 46.63
C PRO A 540 -10.22 21.31 45.52
N PRO A 541 -10.14 22.12 44.43
CA PRO A 541 -9.10 21.94 43.43
C PRO A 541 -7.74 22.01 44.11
N LEU A 542 -6.98 20.92 44.01
CA LEU A 542 -5.73 20.73 44.73
C LEU A 542 -4.67 21.71 44.23
N ALA A 543 -4.58 22.86 44.89
CA ALA A 543 -3.59 23.88 44.61
C ALA A 543 -2.21 23.38 45.00
N ASP A 544 -1.38 23.07 43.99
CA ASP A 544 0.04 22.81 44.19
C ASP A 544 0.68 24.09 44.78
N THR A 545 0.98 24.03 46.07
CA THR A 545 1.37 25.16 46.92
C THR A 545 2.89 25.28 47.06
N MET A 546 3.65 24.43 46.38
CA MET A 546 5.10 24.51 46.31
C MET A 546 5.54 25.67 45.41
N SER A 547 6.64 26.32 45.77
CA SER A 547 7.37 27.20 44.84
C SER A 547 8.06 26.39 43.72
N PRO A 548 8.39 27.00 42.57
CA PRO A 548 9.05 26.28 41.47
C PRO A 548 10.40 25.66 41.85
N GLU A 549 11.09 26.20 42.85
CA GLU A 549 12.36 25.68 43.36
C GLU A 549 12.14 24.44 44.24
N GLU A 550 11.15 24.47 45.13
CA GLU A 550 10.74 23.31 45.93
C GLU A 550 10.27 22.14 45.05
N ILE A 551 9.44 22.43 44.02
CA ILE A 551 9.01 21.42 43.03
C ILE A 551 10.23 20.74 42.41
N LYS A 552 11.21 21.52 41.93
CA LYS A 552 12.43 20.97 41.31
C LYS A 552 13.24 20.12 42.29
N THR A 553 13.34 20.50 43.57
CA THR A 553 14.02 19.67 44.57
C THR A 553 13.27 18.39 44.93
N TRP A 554 11.93 18.40 44.91
CA TRP A 554 11.12 17.17 45.06
C TRP A 554 11.28 16.26 43.84
N GLU A 555 11.16 16.80 42.63
CA GLU A 555 11.36 16.05 41.38
C GLU A 555 12.78 15.45 41.32
N GLU A 556 13.81 16.19 41.73
CA GLU A 556 15.18 15.67 41.79
C GLU A 556 15.37 14.54 42.82
N ALA A 557 14.63 14.55 43.93
CA ALA A 557 14.65 13.47 44.94
C ALA A 557 13.82 12.24 44.52
N GLU A 558 12.66 12.45 43.89
CA GLU A 558 11.81 11.38 43.36
C GLU A 558 12.45 10.62 42.21
N LEU A 559 13.30 11.29 41.41
CA LEU A 559 14.05 10.67 40.33
C LEU A 559 15.10 9.67 40.83
N ASP A 560 15.61 9.80 42.05
CA ASP A 560 16.60 8.85 42.61
C ASP A 560 15.98 7.59 43.25
N LYS A 561 14.64 7.51 43.34
CA LYS A 561 13.96 6.27 43.75
C LYS A 561 14.09 5.17 42.66
N PRO A 562 14.15 3.88 43.04
CA PRO A 562 14.05 2.77 42.08
C PRO A 562 12.68 2.75 41.42
N VAL A 563 12.61 2.29 40.16
CA VAL A 563 11.35 2.09 39.44
C VAL A 563 10.65 0.83 39.97
N ASP A 564 9.37 0.94 40.36
CA ASP A 564 8.56 -0.23 40.69
C ASP A 564 8.12 -0.95 39.40
N MET A 565 8.77 -2.07 39.11
CA MET A 565 8.54 -2.87 37.90
C MET A 565 7.36 -3.85 38.04
N GLU A 566 6.82 -4.07 39.25
CA GLU A 566 5.65 -4.94 39.46
C GLU A 566 4.37 -4.33 38.86
N GLN A 567 4.40 -3.02 38.59
CA GLN A 567 3.26 -2.18 38.22
C GLN A 567 3.17 -1.89 36.72
N ILE A 568 4.09 -2.42 35.90
CA ILE A 568 4.25 -2.12 34.48
C ILE A 568 3.97 -3.38 33.65
N ARG A 569 3.22 -3.27 32.54
CA ARG A 569 2.99 -4.40 31.63
C ARG A 569 4.27 -4.70 30.85
N ILE A 570 4.93 -5.80 31.22
CA ILE A 570 6.13 -6.31 30.54
C ILE A 570 5.69 -7.41 29.57
N ASP A 571 6.07 -7.34 28.29
CA ASP A 571 6.03 -8.51 27.39
C ASP A 571 7.16 -9.47 27.80
N PRO A 572 6.86 -10.68 28.32
CA PRO A 572 7.87 -11.65 28.75
C PRO A 572 8.43 -12.48 27.58
N SER A 573 7.90 -12.29 26.37
CA SER A 573 8.14 -13.13 25.19
C SER A 573 8.78 -12.43 23.98
N PRO A 574 9.62 -11.38 24.13
CA PRO A 574 10.12 -10.61 23.00
C PRO A 574 11.00 -11.46 22.09
N PHE A 575 10.81 -11.36 20.78
CA PHE A 575 11.39 -12.31 19.83
C PHE A 575 12.94 -12.35 19.88
N GLN A 576 13.49 -13.54 20.14
CA GLN A 576 14.92 -13.77 20.33
C GLN A 576 15.59 -14.47 19.14
N LEU A 577 16.86 -14.13 18.88
CA LEU A 577 17.72 -14.76 17.89
C LEU A 577 19.03 -15.23 18.52
N VAL A 578 19.50 -16.40 18.08
CA VAL A 578 20.85 -16.90 18.41
C VAL A 578 21.89 -16.23 17.51
N GLU A 579 23.01 -15.78 18.07
CA GLU A 579 24.11 -15.08 17.38
C GLU A 579 24.56 -15.75 16.07
N ARG A 580 24.63 -17.09 16.06
CA ARG A 580 25.08 -17.90 14.92
C ARG A 580 23.96 -18.30 13.95
N THR A 581 22.81 -17.61 14.00
CA THR A 581 21.75 -17.74 13.00
C THR A 581 22.24 -17.11 11.69
N SER A 582 22.13 -17.83 10.57
CA SER A 582 22.51 -17.29 9.27
C SER A 582 21.48 -16.26 8.77
N LEU A 583 21.94 -15.23 8.05
CA LEU A 583 21.12 -14.13 7.54
C LEU A 583 19.86 -14.61 6.78
N HIS A 584 19.95 -15.71 6.03
CA HIS A 584 18.77 -16.28 5.35
C HIS A 584 17.70 -16.77 6.33
N LYS A 585 18.07 -17.41 7.44
CA LYS A 585 17.10 -17.85 8.46
C LYS A 585 16.48 -16.65 9.16
N THR A 586 17.29 -15.64 9.52
CA THR A 586 16.81 -14.39 10.11
C THR A 586 15.85 -13.63 9.20
N HIS A 587 16.19 -13.49 7.91
CA HIS A 587 15.31 -12.95 6.86
C HIS A 587 13.99 -13.71 6.80
N THR A 588 14.04 -15.04 6.80
CA THR A 588 12.84 -15.89 6.74
C THR A 588 11.95 -15.67 7.96
N LEU A 589 12.52 -15.61 9.17
CA LEU A 589 11.77 -15.35 10.40
C LEU A 589 11.12 -13.95 10.38
N PHE A 590 11.86 -12.91 10.04
CA PHE A 590 11.31 -11.55 9.90
C PHE A 590 10.19 -11.48 8.84
N SER A 591 10.35 -12.21 7.73
CA SER A 591 9.37 -12.22 6.62
C SER A 591 8.09 -13.01 6.95
N LEU A 592 8.18 -14.10 7.71
CA LEU A 592 7.04 -14.93 8.10
C LEU A 592 6.27 -14.37 9.31
N LEU A 593 6.99 -13.76 10.26
CA LEU A 593 6.43 -13.25 11.52
C LEU A 593 6.17 -11.73 11.50
N GLY A 594 6.48 -11.04 10.40
CA GLY A 594 6.25 -9.59 10.24
C GLY A 594 7.11 -8.70 11.16
N LEU A 595 8.22 -9.22 11.69
CA LEU A 595 9.00 -8.57 12.74
C LEU A 595 9.66 -7.27 12.26
N SER A 596 9.62 -6.25 13.11
CA SER A 596 10.36 -5.00 12.90
C SER A 596 11.78 -5.04 13.47
N HIS A 597 11.96 -5.78 14.55
CA HIS A 597 13.22 -5.99 15.28
C HIS A 597 13.18 -7.31 16.06
N ALA A 598 14.36 -7.77 16.48
CA ALA A 598 14.57 -8.93 17.32
C ALA A 598 15.78 -8.72 18.22
N TYR A 599 15.73 -9.28 19.43
CA TYR A 599 16.83 -9.24 20.38
C TYR A 599 17.78 -10.43 20.13
N VAL A 600 19.09 -10.20 20.16
CA VAL A 600 20.08 -11.26 19.99
C VAL A 600 20.57 -11.68 21.37
N THR A 601 20.35 -12.95 21.70
CA THR A 601 20.70 -13.51 23.00
C THR A 601 21.70 -14.65 22.90
N SER A 602 22.57 -14.74 23.90
CA SER A 602 23.56 -15.80 24.07
C SER A 602 23.46 -16.33 25.49
N ILE A 603 22.97 -17.56 25.65
CA ILE A 603 22.64 -18.17 26.96
C ILE A 603 21.72 -17.25 27.80
N GLY A 604 20.68 -16.71 27.17
CA GLY A 604 19.72 -15.76 27.78
C GLY A 604 20.24 -14.33 27.97
N LYS A 605 21.55 -14.08 27.85
CA LYS A 605 22.13 -12.73 27.95
C LYS A 605 21.91 -11.94 26.66
N LEU A 606 21.46 -10.70 26.77
CA LEU A 606 21.29 -9.75 25.67
C LEU A 606 22.65 -9.25 25.16
N VAL A 607 23.01 -9.61 23.92
CA VAL A 607 24.29 -9.23 23.29
C VAL A 607 24.12 -8.20 22.18
N GLY A 608 22.94 -8.13 21.55
CA GLY A 608 22.67 -7.19 20.47
C GLY A 608 21.19 -7.04 20.12
N VAL A 609 20.90 -6.17 19.17
CA VAL A 609 19.59 -6.05 18.51
C VAL A 609 19.81 -6.08 17.00
N VAL A 610 18.92 -6.73 16.26
CA VAL A 610 18.77 -6.60 14.80
C VAL A 610 17.42 -5.96 14.52
N ALA A 611 17.38 -4.93 13.68
CA ALA A 611 16.14 -4.39 13.14
C ALA A 611 16.14 -4.48 11.62
N LEU A 612 14.97 -4.33 11.00
CA LEU A 612 14.72 -4.49 9.56
C LEU A 612 15.52 -3.52 8.63
N LYS A 613 16.35 -2.65 9.20
CA LYS A 613 17.19 -1.66 8.51
C LYS A 613 18.64 -2.12 8.33
N GLU A 614 19.11 -3.04 9.19
CA GLU A 614 20.48 -3.55 9.26
C GLU A 614 20.68 -4.81 8.41
#